data_AF-A0A699V6N9-F1
#
_entry.id   AF-A0A699V6N9-F1
#
_cell.length_a   1.000
_cell.length_b   1.000
_cell.length_c   1.000
_cell.angle_alpha   90.00
_cell.angle_beta   90.00
_cell.angle_gamma   90.00
#
_symmetry.space_group_name_H-M   'P 1'
#
loop_
_entity.id
_entity.type
_entity.pdbx_description
1 polymer ?
#
loop_
_entity_poly.entity_id
_entity_poly.type
_entity_poly.pdbx_seq_one_letter_code
_entity_poly.pdbx_strand_id
1 'polypeptide(L)'
;MFSEEADKIEKYVRGLPDMIHGSVVASKTKTMQEAIEIATELMDKKVRTFAERETASKRKFENTSRNTQNQKRQHSNKRQNTGRVYTAASGEKK
;
A
#
# COMPACT_ATOMS: atom_id res chain seq x y z
N MET A 1 24.11 -5.02 41.40
CA MET A 1 24.33 -5.30 39.97
C MET A 1 23.10 -4.86 39.18
N PHE A 2 22.97 -3.57 38.86
CA PHE A 2 21.92 -3.03 37.99
C PHE A 2 22.50 -2.23 36.81
N SER A 3 23.77 -1.82 36.91
CA SER A 3 24.43 -0.98 35.92
C SER A 3 24.67 -1.68 34.58
N GLU A 4 25.00 -2.96 34.56
CA GLU A 4 25.27 -3.68 33.30
C GLU A 4 24.03 -3.91 32.45
N GLU A 5 22.86 -4.09 33.06
CA GLU A 5 21.62 -4.32 32.32
C GLU A 5 21.08 -3.02 31.73
N ALA A 6 21.11 -1.94 32.50
CA ALA A 6 20.76 -0.61 32.01
C ALA A 6 21.64 -0.17 30.83
N ASP A 7 22.97 -0.38 30.91
CA ASP A 7 23.91 -0.08 29.83
C ASP A 7 23.61 -0.87 28.54
N LYS A 8 23.20 -2.13 28.67
CA LYS A 8 22.80 -2.98 27.54
C LYS A 8 21.50 -2.48 26.91
N ILE A 9 20.52 -2.10 27.73
CA ILE A 9 19.24 -1.54 27.27
C ILE A 9 19.49 -0.23 26.53
N GLU A 10 20.31 0.67 27.08
CA GLU A 10 20.64 1.95 26.44
C GLU A 10 21.31 1.76 25.07
N LYS A 11 22.30 0.86 24.99
CA LYS A 11 22.95 0.51 23.71
C LYS A 11 21.98 -0.08 22.70
N TYR A 12 21.06 -0.94 23.15
CA TYR A 12 20.03 -1.52 22.29
C TYR A 12 19.07 -0.45 21.77
N VAL A 13 18.53 0.39 22.66
CA VAL A 13 17.61 1.48 22.34
C VAL A 13 18.26 2.44 21.33
N ARG A 14 19.52 2.84 21.56
CA ARG A 14 20.26 3.73 20.65
C ARG A 14 20.40 3.18 19.21
N GLY A 15 20.33 1.87 19.02
CA GLY A 15 20.38 1.22 17.70
C GLY A 15 19.03 1.09 17.00
N LEU A 16 17.92 1.46 17.65
CA LEU A 16 16.58 1.30 17.08
C LEU A 16 16.20 2.46 16.14
N PRO A 17 15.38 2.18 15.11
CA PRO A 17 14.78 3.23 14.29
C PRO A 17 13.92 4.18 15.13
N ASP A 18 13.90 5.48 14.79
CA ASP A 18 13.15 6.53 15.51
C ASP A 18 11.68 6.17 15.74
N MET A 19 11.08 5.44 14.80
CA MET A 19 9.68 5.00 14.88
C MET A 19 9.39 4.04 16.04
N ILE A 20 10.41 3.36 16.56
CA ILE A 20 10.32 2.35 17.62
C ILE A 20 11.01 2.87 18.88
N HIS A 21 12.11 3.62 18.72
CA HIS A 21 12.91 4.23 19.78
C HIS A 21 12.04 4.96 20.82
N GLY A 22 11.19 5.90 20.36
CA GLY A 22 10.36 6.69 21.25
C GLY A 22 9.39 5.85 22.09
N SER A 23 8.86 4.77 21.51
CA SER A 23 7.92 3.88 22.20
C SER A 23 8.63 2.98 23.22
N VAL A 24 9.81 2.45 22.91
CA VAL A 24 10.59 1.63 23.86
C VAL A 24 11.03 2.47 25.06
N VAL A 25 11.49 3.71 24.83
CA VAL A 25 11.86 4.64 25.91
C VAL A 25 10.64 5.01 26.77
N ALA A 26 9.48 5.27 26.15
CA ALA A 26 8.26 5.61 26.87
C ALA A 26 7.77 4.46 27.78
N SER A 27 7.97 3.21 27.36
CA SER A 27 7.59 2.02 28.14
C SER A 27 8.47 1.76 29.36
N LYS A 28 9.59 2.49 29.54
CA LYS A 28 10.49 2.37 30.71
C LYS A 28 10.86 0.92 31.03
N THR A 29 11.31 0.20 30.01
CA THR A 29 11.67 -1.22 30.12
C THR A 29 12.77 -1.43 31.15
N LYS A 30 12.58 -2.41 32.04
CA LYS A 30 13.53 -2.71 33.11
C LYS A 30 14.48 -3.83 32.72
N THR A 31 14.07 -4.66 31.77
CA THR A 31 14.84 -5.80 31.29
C THR A 31 15.09 -5.71 29.78
N MET A 32 16.17 -6.37 29.33
CA MET A 32 16.47 -6.49 27.91
C MET A 32 15.35 -7.20 27.13
N GLN A 33 14.70 -8.17 27.77
CA GLN A 33 13.69 -9.01 27.12
C GLN A 33 12.41 -8.21 26.82
N GLU A 34 11.97 -7.36 27.76
CA GLU A 34 10.86 -6.43 27.54
C GLU A 34 11.15 -5.45 26.40
N ALA A 35 12.39 -4.92 26.31
CA ALA A 35 12.77 -4.02 25.23
C ALA A 35 12.68 -4.69 23.84
N ILE A 36 13.09 -5.96 23.77
CA ILE A 36 12.98 -6.77 22.54
C ILE A 36 11.51 -7.04 22.21
N GLU A 37 10.72 -7.48 23.19
CA GLU A 37 9.31 -7.81 23.01
C GLU A 37 8.52 -6.62 22.46
N ILE A 38 8.67 -5.44 23.08
CA ILE A 38 8.03 -4.20 22.64
C ILE A 38 8.48 -3.79 21.24
N ALA A 39 9.78 -3.90 20.93
CA ALA A 39 10.29 -3.57 19.61
C ALA A 39 9.68 -4.48 18.53
N THR A 40 9.60 -5.79 18.78
CA THR A 40 8.99 -6.76 17.85
C THR A 40 7.48 -6.59 17.73
N GLU A 41 6.77 -6.31 18.82
CA GLU A 41 5.33 -6.07 18.80
C GLU A 41 5.00 -4.83 17.94
N LEU A 42 5.79 -3.76 18.09
CA LEU A 42 5.63 -2.55 17.29
C LEU A 42 5.93 -2.81 15.81
N MET A 43 6.94 -3.62 15.49
CA MET A 43 7.20 -4.01 14.11
C MET A 43 6.03 -4.83 13.53
N ASP A 44 5.55 -5.84 14.25
CA ASP A 44 4.47 -6.72 13.79
C ASP A 44 3.18 -5.92 13.53
N LYS A 45 2.86 -4.99 14.43
CA LYS A 45 1.70 -4.09 14.28
C LYS A 45 1.80 -3.22 13.03
N LYS A 46 2.98 -2.66 12.72
CA LYS A 46 3.18 -1.88 11.50
C LYS A 46 3.07 -2.76 10.25
N VAL A 47 3.66 -3.95 10.25
CA VAL A 47 3.60 -4.90 9.13
C VAL A 47 2.15 -5.29 8.83
N ARG A 48 1.35 -5.62 9.85
CA ARG A 48 -0.08 -5.92 9.70
C ARG A 48 -0.84 -4.74 9.07
N THR A 49 -0.60 -3.53 9.57
CA THR A 49 -1.23 -2.31 9.03
C THR A 49 -0.85 -2.08 7.55
N PHE A 50 0.41 -2.34 7.19
CA PHE A 50 0.86 -2.22 5.80
C PHE A 50 0.23 -3.28 4.90
N ALA A 51 0.11 -4.54 5.35
CA ALA A 51 -0.54 -5.60 4.60
C ALA A 51 -2.03 -5.30 4.33
N GLU A 52 -2.75 -4.78 5.33
CA GLU A 52 -4.14 -4.34 5.17
C GLU A 52 -4.26 -3.18 4.18
N ARG A 53 -3.36 -2.18 4.25
CA ARG A 53 -3.34 -1.08 3.28
C ARG A 53 -2.99 -1.54 1.86
N GLU A 54 -2.05 -2.46 1.70
CA GLU A 54 -1.65 -3.03 0.41
C GLU A 54 -2.84 -3.73 -0.25
N THR A 55 -3.56 -4.57 0.49
CA THR A 55 -4.73 -5.29 -0.04
C THR A 55 -5.90 -4.35 -0.37
N ALA A 56 -6.15 -3.34 0.46
CA ALA A 56 -7.15 -2.31 0.18
C ALA A 56 -6.76 -1.45 -1.05
N SER A 57 -5.48 -1.07 -1.15
CA SER A 57 -4.94 -0.29 -2.28
C SER A 57 -5.02 -1.07 -3.58
N LYS A 58 -4.63 -2.35 -3.59
CA LYS A 58 -4.74 -3.24 -4.76
C LYS A 58 -6.18 -3.35 -5.27
N ARG A 59 -7.17 -3.52 -4.39
CA ARG A 59 -8.60 -3.51 -4.77
C ARG A 59 -9.03 -2.19 -5.41
N LYS A 60 -8.54 -1.05 -4.92
CA LYS A 60 -8.85 0.27 -5.51
C LYS A 60 -8.15 0.49 -6.84
N PHE A 61 -6.91 0.03 -6.99
CA PHE A 61 -6.16 0.12 -8.23
C PHE A 61 -6.80 -0.71 -9.34
N GLU A 62 -7.19 -1.96 -9.05
CA GLU A 62 -7.90 -2.84 -9.99
C GLU A 62 -9.22 -2.20 -10.47
N ASN A 63 -10.04 -1.67 -9.54
CA ASN A 63 -11.30 -1.01 -9.88
C ASN A 63 -11.10 0.28 -10.69
N THR A 64 -10.09 1.08 -10.38
CA THR A 64 -9.80 2.34 -11.09
C THR A 64 -9.28 2.07 -12.50
N SER A 65 -8.42 1.05 -12.65
CA SER A 65 -7.92 0.58 -13.94
C SER A 65 -9.07 0.10 -14.84
N ARG A 66 -9.96 -0.75 -14.31
CA ARG A 66 -11.10 -1.31 -15.03
C ARG A 66 -12.11 -0.24 -15.47
N ASN A 67 -12.39 0.74 -14.59
CA ASN A 67 -13.17 1.93 -14.89
C ASN A 67 -12.57 2.72 -16.07
N THR A 68 -11.28 3.06 -15.98
CA THR A 68 -10.61 3.90 -16.99
C THR A 68 -10.55 3.22 -18.35
N GLN A 69 -10.28 1.91 -18.37
CA GLN A 69 -10.31 1.12 -19.61
C GLN A 69 -11.72 1.06 -20.22
N ASN A 70 -12.75 0.87 -19.40
CA ASN A 70 -14.14 0.86 -19.86
C ASN A 70 -14.59 2.24 -20.39
N GLN A 71 -14.21 3.34 -19.73
CA GLN A 71 -14.46 4.70 -20.22
C GLN A 71 -13.79 4.97 -21.58
N LYS A 72 -12.50 4.61 -21.72
CA LYS A 72 -11.79 4.73 -23.01
C LYS A 72 -12.45 3.91 -24.10
N ARG A 73 -12.89 2.68 -23.81
CA ARG A 73 -13.63 1.83 -24.75
C ARG A 73 -15.00 2.40 -25.11
N GLN A 74 -15.77 2.90 -24.15
CA GLN A 74 -17.07 3.54 -24.43
C GLN A 74 -16.90 4.77 -25.34
N HIS A 75 -15.90 5.60 -25.08
CA HIS A 75 -15.57 6.73 -25.95
C HIS A 75 -15.12 6.30 -27.36
N SER A 76 -14.29 5.24 -27.49
CA SER A 76 -13.88 4.75 -28.81
C SER A 76 -15.05 4.14 -29.58
N ASN A 77 -15.90 3.38 -28.91
CA ASN A 77 -17.03 2.69 -29.54
C ASN A 77 -18.11 3.69 -30.00
N LYS A 78 -18.27 4.82 -29.30
CA LYS A 78 -19.19 5.91 -29.67
C LYS A 78 -18.67 6.81 -30.80
N ARG A 79 -17.38 6.72 -31.18
CA ARG A 79 -16.83 7.43 -32.35
C ARG A 79 -16.79 6.57 -33.62
N GLN A 80 -16.81 5.25 -33.47
CA GLN A 80 -16.73 4.30 -34.59
C GLN A 80 -18.08 4.09 -35.31
N ASN A 81 -19.20 4.47 -34.71
CA ASN A 81 -20.54 4.29 -35.25
C ASN A 81 -21.12 5.50 -36.01
N THR A 82 -20.36 6.60 -36.17
CA THR A 82 -20.82 7.80 -36.92
C THR A 82 -20.37 7.82 -38.40
N GLY A 83 -19.57 6.84 -38.85
CA GLY A 83 -18.90 6.86 -40.16
C GLY A 83 -19.37 5.82 -41.19
N ARG A 84 -20.60 5.31 -41.10
CA ARG A 84 -21.15 4.36 -42.10
C ARG A 84 -22.59 4.73 -42.47
N VAL A 85 -22.77 5.91 -43.03
CA VAL A 85 -23.99 6.25 -43.79
C VAL A 85 -23.53 6.87 -45.11
N TYR A 86 -24.11 6.39 -46.22
CA TYR A 86 -23.92 6.78 -47.62
C TYR A 86 -22.77 6.11 -48.41
N THR A 87 -22.94 4.82 -48.72
CA THR A 87 -22.63 4.33 -50.08
C THR A 87 -23.91 3.79 -50.70
N ALA A 88 -24.73 4.71 -51.22
CA ALA A 88 -25.83 4.43 -52.13
C ALA A 88 -25.62 5.29 -53.39
N ALA A 89 -25.04 4.68 -54.42
CA ALA A 89 -25.03 5.10 -55.83
C ALA A 89 -24.16 4.07 -56.56
N SER A 90 -24.48 3.51 -57.72
CA SER A 90 -25.52 3.78 -58.71
C SER A 90 -25.69 2.48 -59.50
N GLY A 91 -26.93 2.14 -59.88
CA GLY A 91 -27.18 0.99 -60.74
C GLY A 91 -26.71 1.24 -62.17
N GLU A 92 -26.29 0.18 -62.85
CA GLU A 92 -26.40 0.07 -64.30
C GLU A 92 -26.75 -1.39 -64.65
N LYS A 93 -27.86 -1.52 -65.36
CA LYS A 93 -28.39 -2.74 -65.92
C LYS A 93 -27.54 -3.15 -67.13
N LYS A 94 -27.34 -4.45 -67.33
CA LYS A 94 -27.14 -5.03 -68.65
C LYS A 94 -27.95 -6.31 -68.75
#